data_AF-A0A3C2DEJ7-F1
#
_entry.id   AF-A0A3C2DEJ7-F1
#
_cell.length_a   1.000
_cell.length_b   1.000
_cell.length_c   1.000
_cell.angle_alpha   90.00
_cell.angle_beta   90.00
_cell.angle_gamma   90.00
#
_symmetry.space_group_name_H-M   'P 1'
#
loop_
_entity.id
_entity.type
_entity.pdbx_description
1 polymer ?
#
loop_
_entity_poly.entity_id
_entity_poly.type
_entity_poly.pdbx_seq_one_letter_code
_entity_poly.pdbx_strand_id
1 'polypeptide(L)'
;FAPHLDVPAFRGRAADNTPAWFLKMMHASDLFEVERIRMATAVSWFFDGPGGDFHYWAHGPDGGSSVERSPYGDVAIVADNEVLFHGVGPVGDLDAPSPTDLTLDAEIVHGGDGWTITDGADDERRAVVTYPDAVVRITTSWKGRVYADEAEQDLVASGAGDLSIEDCVGRLVDHHGIRPTGDDPLADQAWIDAMATACPHRQVRIPRDA
;
A
#
# COMPACT_ATOMS: atom_id res chain seq x y z
N PHE A 1 11.21 -9.23 -4.08
CA PHE A 1 10.11 -8.29 -3.79
C PHE A 1 9.64 -8.46 -2.36
N ALA A 2 8.90 -7.51 -1.79
CA ALA A 2 8.41 -7.55 -0.41
C ALA A 2 6.88 -7.51 -0.38
N PRO A 3 6.20 -8.60 0.01
CA PRO A 3 4.76 -8.58 0.22
C PRO A 3 4.38 -7.62 1.33
N HIS A 4 3.27 -6.93 1.16
CA HIS A 4 2.77 -5.95 2.10
C HIS A 4 1.25 -5.94 2.14
N LEU A 5 0.74 -5.19 3.11
CA LEU A 5 -0.63 -4.72 3.18
C LEU A 5 -0.62 -3.21 2.86
N ASP A 6 -1.70 -2.76 2.25
CA ASP A 6 -1.97 -1.35 2.06
C ASP A 6 -2.17 -0.64 3.41
N VAL A 7 -2.09 0.70 3.40
CA VAL A 7 -2.35 1.50 4.60
C VAL A 7 -3.87 1.50 4.86
N PRO A 8 -4.32 1.07 6.05
CA PRO A 8 -5.73 1.00 6.37
C PRO A 8 -6.33 2.37 6.67
N ALA A 9 -7.66 2.47 6.53
CA ALA A 9 -8.43 3.65 6.93
C ALA A 9 -9.48 3.30 8.00
N PHE A 10 -9.76 4.26 8.88
CA PHE A 10 -10.77 4.18 9.92
C PHE A 10 -11.64 5.44 9.89
N ARG A 11 -12.83 5.39 10.50
CA ARG A 11 -13.68 6.58 10.65
C ARG A 11 -12.91 7.73 11.30
N GLY A 12 -12.80 8.86 10.60
CA GLY A 12 -12.01 10.02 10.99
C GLY A 12 -10.51 9.94 10.76
N ARG A 13 -9.92 8.76 10.47
CA ARG A 13 -8.46 8.56 10.39
C ARG A 13 -8.04 7.90 9.08
N ALA A 14 -7.32 8.65 8.24
CA ALA A 14 -6.79 8.17 6.97
C ALA A 14 -5.41 8.78 6.68
N ALA A 15 -4.76 8.34 5.60
CA ALA A 15 -3.37 8.69 5.29
C ALA A 15 -3.12 10.20 5.03
N ASP A 16 -4.18 10.98 4.78
CA ASP A 16 -4.12 12.43 4.60
C ASP A 16 -4.02 13.20 5.93
N ASN A 17 -4.44 12.58 7.04
CA ASN A 17 -4.54 13.24 8.35
C ASN A 17 -3.88 12.47 9.50
N THR A 18 -3.31 11.29 9.22
CA THR A 18 -2.71 10.40 10.21
C THR A 18 -1.49 9.70 9.62
N PRO A 19 -0.36 9.62 10.36
CA PRO A 19 0.81 8.90 9.88
C PRO A 19 0.51 7.43 9.55
N ALA A 20 1.01 6.95 8.42
CA ALA A 20 0.77 5.59 7.95
C ALA A 20 1.19 4.50 8.96
N TRP A 21 2.26 4.74 9.73
CA TRP A 21 2.70 3.81 10.77
C TRP A 21 1.66 3.65 11.87
N PHE A 22 0.97 4.73 12.25
CA PHE A 22 -0.04 4.71 13.31
C PHE A 22 -1.30 4.00 12.84
N LEU A 23 -1.75 4.25 11.60
CA LEU A 23 -2.85 3.50 10.99
C LEU A 23 -2.58 1.99 10.93
N LYS A 24 -1.36 1.60 10.52
CA LYS A 24 -0.96 0.19 10.51
C LYS A 24 -0.87 -0.42 11.92
N MET A 25 -0.47 0.36 12.92
CA MET A 25 -0.46 -0.06 14.33
C MET A 25 -1.88 -0.25 14.86
N MET A 26 -2.78 0.70 14.60
CA MET A 26 -4.21 0.57 14.92
C MET A 26 -4.78 -0.72 14.33
N HIS A 27 -4.51 -1.00 13.05
CA HIS A 27 -4.95 -2.24 12.42
C HIS A 27 -4.34 -3.49 13.05
N ALA A 28 -3.02 -3.50 13.30
CA ALA A 28 -2.33 -4.64 13.91
C ALA A 28 -2.76 -4.93 15.36
N SER A 29 -3.40 -3.97 16.04
CA SER A 29 -3.94 -4.16 17.38
C SER A 29 -5.28 -4.91 17.42
N ASP A 30 -5.98 -5.04 16.28
CA ASP A 30 -7.36 -5.54 16.17
C ASP A 30 -8.42 -4.74 17.00
N LEU A 31 -8.04 -3.62 17.64
CA LEU A 31 -8.93 -2.83 18.53
C LEU A 31 -9.90 -1.89 17.80
N PHE A 32 -9.70 -1.69 16.50
CA PHE A 32 -10.38 -0.66 15.71
C PHE A 32 -11.18 -1.21 14.52
N GLU A 33 -11.39 -2.54 14.46
CA GLU A 33 -12.06 -3.18 13.31
C GLU A 33 -13.50 -2.67 13.12
N VAL A 34 -14.19 -2.31 14.21
CA VAL A 34 -15.56 -1.75 14.15
C VAL A 34 -15.59 -0.39 13.47
N GLU A 35 -14.51 0.39 13.57
CA GLU A 35 -14.37 1.69 12.92
C GLU A 35 -13.62 1.63 11.58
N ARG A 36 -13.19 0.44 11.14
CA ARG A 36 -12.43 0.29 9.90
C ARG A 36 -13.30 0.58 8.69
N ILE A 37 -12.77 1.38 7.76
CA ILE A 37 -13.36 1.61 6.46
C ILE A 37 -12.88 0.49 5.54
N ARG A 38 -13.77 -0.45 5.21
CA ARG A 38 -13.46 -1.54 4.28
C ARG A 38 -13.18 -0.98 2.89
N MET A 39 -12.19 -1.54 2.22
CA MET A 39 -11.80 -1.12 0.88
C MET A 39 -11.99 -2.26 -0.12
N ALA A 40 -12.54 -1.95 -1.29
CA ALA A 40 -12.41 -2.76 -2.49
C ALA A 40 -11.31 -2.14 -3.35
N THR A 41 -10.19 -2.84 -3.48
CA THR A 41 -9.11 -2.48 -4.41
C THR A 41 -9.16 -3.43 -5.59
N ALA A 42 -9.38 -2.88 -6.78
CA ALA A 42 -9.26 -3.61 -8.04
C ALA A 42 -7.91 -3.27 -8.67
N VAL A 43 -7.09 -4.28 -8.97
CA VAL A 43 -5.82 -4.12 -9.68
C VAL A 43 -5.88 -4.91 -10.98
N SER A 44 -5.52 -4.25 -12.08
CA SER A 44 -5.42 -4.85 -13.41
C SER A 44 -4.12 -4.43 -14.08
N TRP A 45 -3.59 -5.28 -14.95
CA TRP A 45 -2.30 -5.11 -15.61
C TRP A 45 -2.48 -5.20 -17.13
N PHE A 46 -1.64 -4.48 -17.87
CA PHE A 46 -1.59 -4.51 -19.33
C PHE A 46 -0.15 -4.77 -19.74
N PHE A 47 0.16 -6.03 -20.02
CA PHE A 47 1.50 -6.51 -20.37
C PHE A 47 1.49 -7.97 -20.80
N ASP A 48 2.20 -8.26 -21.89
CA ASP A 48 2.38 -9.61 -22.43
C ASP A 48 3.81 -10.14 -22.22
N GLY A 49 4.72 -9.31 -21.71
CA GLY A 49 6.11 -9.69 -21.46
C GLY A 49 6.28 -10.57 -20.21
N PRO A 50 7.49 -11.12 -19.98
CA PRO A 50 7.76 -11.99 -18.84
C PRO A 50 7.90 -11.21 -17.52
N GLY A 51 7.60 -11.90 -16.41
CA GLY A 51 7.72 -11.36 -15.07
C GLY A 51 6.58 -10.43 -14.69
N GLY A 52 6.75 -9.71 -13.59
CA GLY A 52 5.69 -8.87 -13.02
C GLY A 52 4.59 -9.63 -12.31
N ASP A 53 4.78 -10.92 -12.03
CA ASP A 53 3.83 -11.77 -11.32
C ASP A 53 3.23 -11.08 -10.10
N PHE A 54 1.90 -11.09 -9.99
CA PHE A 54 1.20 -10.57 -8.82
C PHE A 54 0.94 -11.72 -7.85
N HIS A 55 1.69 -11.74 -6.75
CA HIS A 55 1.56 -12.72 -5.69
C HIS A 55 0.60 -12.20 -4.63
N TYR A 56 -0.31 -13.05 -4.15
CA TYR A 56 -1.22 -12.71 -3.06
C TYR A 56 -1.49 -13.90 -2.14
N TRP A 57 -1.86 -13.62 -0.89
CA TRP A 57 -2.09 -14.61 0.15
C TRP A 57 -3.48 -14.44 0.76
N ALA A 58 -4.50 -15.03 0.12
CA ALA A 58 -5.91 -14.87 0.46
C ALA A 58 -6.29 -15.37 1.87
N HIS A 59 -5.45 -16.22 2.47
CA HIS A 59 -5.66 -16.80 3.80
C HIS A 59 -4.65 -16.27 4.82
N GLY A 60 -4.12 -15.07 4.59
CA GLY A 60 -3.13 -14.44 5.46
C GLY A 60 -1.71 -14.94 5.22
N PRO A 61 -0.74 -14.41 5.96
CA PRO A 61 0.69 -14.55 5.64
C PRO A 61 1.25 -15.95 5.84
N ASP A 62 0.58 -16.79 6.63
CA ASP A 62 0.92 -18.20 6.85
C ASP A 62 0.17 -19.13 5.86
N GLY A 63 -0.73 -18.58 5.04
CA GLY A 63 -1.46 -19.32 4.02
C GLY A 63 -0.63 -19.58 2.76
N GLY A 64 -1.18 -20.41 1.86
CA GLY A 64 -0.59 -20.58 0.53
C GLY A 64 -0.67 -19.30 -0.29
N SER A 65 0.36 -19.04 -1.11
CA SER A 65 0.31 -17.98 -2.11
C SER A 65 -0.50 -18.42 -3.33
N SER A 66 -1.11 -17.43 -3.97
CA SER A 66 -1.63 -17.52 -5.33
C SER A 66 -0.88 -16.50 -6.19
N VAL A 67 -0.82 -16.74 -7.49
CA VAL A 67 -0.01 -15.93 -8.41
C VAL A 67 -0.79 -15.69 -9.69
N GLU A 68 -0.97 -14.42 -10.04
CA GLU A 68 -1.50 -13.98 -11.32
C GLU A 68 -0.35 -13.57 -12.24
N ARG A 69 -0.31 -14.10 -13.46
CA ARG A 69 0.85 -14.01 -14.36
C ARG A 69 0.46 -13.43 -15.72
N SER A 70 1.42 -12.77 -16.35
CA SER A 70 1.34 -12.40 -17.77
C SER A 70 1.13 -13.65 -18.66
N PRO A 71 0.38 -13.54 -19.78
CA PRO A 71 -0.21 -12.32 -20.35
C PRO A 71 -1.45 -11.85 -19.59
N TYR A 72 -1.49 -10.55 -19.27
CA TYR A 72 -2.61 -9.94 -18.56
C TYR A 72 -3.67 -9.44 -19.55
N GLY A 73 -4.56 -10.35 -19.96
CA GLY A 73 -5.67 -10.04 -20.89
C GLY A 73 -7.01 -10.00 -20.17
N ASP A 74 -7.54 -8.80 -19.89
CA ASP A 74 -8.85 -8.56 -19.24
C ASP A 74 -9.01 -9.23 -17.86
N VAL A 75 -7.92 -9.26 -17.09
CA VAL A 75 -7.89 -9.81 -15.73
C VAL A 75 -7.77 -8.68 -14.72
N ALA A 76 -8.54 -8.79 -13.64
CA ALA A 76 -8.37 -7.96 -12.45
C ALA A 76 -8.47 -8.81 -11.18
N ILE A 77 -7.65 -8.48 -10.18
CA ILE A 77 -7.82 -8.98 -8.82
C ILE A 77 -8.54 -7.90 -8.01
N VAL A 78 -9.67 -8.26 -7.41
CA VAL A 78 -10.44 -7.38 -6.53
C VAL A 78 -10.40 -7.93 -5.12
N ALA A 79 -9.86 -7.16 -4.18
CA ALA A 79 -9.72 -7.55 -2.79
C ALA A 79 -9.65 -6.36 -1.85
N ASP A 80 -9.80 -6.63 -0.55
CA ASP A 80 -9.42 -5.69 0.49
C ASP A 80 -7.90 -5.80 0.74
N ASN A 81 -7.13 -4.97 0.04
CA ASN A 81 -5.66 -4.95 0.11
C ASN A 81 -5.10 -4.49 1.47
N GLU A 82 -5.95 -3.99 2.38
CA GLU A 82 -5.56 -3.70 3.76
C GLU A 82 -5.40 -4.99 4.58
N VAL A 83 -6.04 -6.09 4.15
CA VAL A 83 -5.97 -7.41 4.81
C VAL A 83 -5.43 -8.53 3.90
N LEU A 84 -5.43 -8.32 2.58
CA LEU A 84 -4.81 -9.23 1.61
C LEU A 84 -3.33 -8.91 1.45
N PHE A 85 -2.46 -9.77 1.97
CA PHE A 85 -1.03 -9.68 1.66
C PHE A 85 -0.83 -9.86 0.16
N HIS A 86 -0.05 -8.96 -0.43
CA HIS A 86 0.24 -8.99 -1.85
C HIS A 86 1.61 -8.38 -2.17
N GLY A 87 2.17 -8.74 -3.32
CA GLY A 87 3.45 -8.24 -3.78
C GLY A 87 3.67 -8.54 -5.25
N VAL A 88 4.55 -7.75 -5.87
CA VAL A 88 4.82 -7.84 -7.30
C VAL A 88 6.23 -8.34 -7.54
N GLY A 89 6.36 -9.39 -8.34
CA GLY A 89 7.64 -9.92 -8.82
C GLY A 89 8.39 -8.93 -9.72
N PRO A 90 9.70 -9.11 -9.92
CA PRO A 90 10.47 -8.26 -10.83
C PRO A 90 9.89 -8.29 -12.26
N VAL A 91 9.93 -7.15 -12.93
CA VAL A 91 9.50 -6.98 -14.33
C VAL A 91 10.74 -6.73 -15.18
N GLY A 92 10.79 -7.35 -16.36
CA GLY A 92 11.83 -7.08 -17.36
C GLY A 92 13.17 -7.75 -17.07
N ASP A 93 14.16 -7.38 -17.88
CA ASP A 93 15.53 -7.88 -17.80
C ASP A 93 16.27 -7.22 -16.63
N LEU A 94 16.94 -8.03 -15.79
CA LEU A 94 17.73 -7.54 -14.67
C LEU A 94 18.96 -6.73 -15.11
N ASP A 95 19.43 -6.95 -16.35
CA ASP A 95 20.52 -6.20 -16.97
C ASP A 95 20.04 -4.92 -17.67
N ALA A 96 18.71 -4.66 -17.70
CA ALA A 96 18.18 -3.42 -18.27
C ALA A 96 18.66 -2.20 -17.46
N PRO A 97 18.98 -1.08 -18.14
CA PRO A 97 19.39 0.13 -17.45
C PRO A 97 18.28 0.57 -16.50
N SER A 98 18.63 0.76 -15.22
CA SER A 98 17.74 1.37 -14.24
C SER A 98 17.89 2.89 -14.28
N PRO A 99 16.81 3.67 -14.18
CA PRO A 99 16.92 5.12 -14.06
C PRO A 99 17.52 5.45 -12.69
N THR A 100 18.68 6.07 -12.68
CA THR A 100 19.33 6.58 -11.46
C THR A 100 19.40 8.11 -11.49
N ASP A 101 19.66 8.70 -10.32
CA ASP A 101 19.94 10.12 -10.17
C ASP A 101 18.81 11.03 -10.69
N LEU A 102 17.56 10.61 -10.43
CA LEU A 102 16.36 11.36 -10.78
C LEU A 102 16.09 12.48 -9.77
N THR A 103 15.69 13.65 -10.25
CA THR A 103 15.12 14.73 -9.44
C THR A 103 13.59 14.62 -9.33
N LEU A 104 12.96 15.55 -8.61
CA LEU A 104 11.49 15.65 -8.54
C LEU A 104 10.87 16.13 -9.86
N ASP A 105 11.66 16.64 -10.80
CA ASP A 105 11.20 17.10 -12.11
C ASP A 105 11.10 15.97 -13.15
N ALA A 106 11.39 14.73 -12.74
CA ALA A 106 11.35 13.57 -13.61
C ALA A 106 9.94 13.27 -14.13
N GLU A 107 9.83 12.96 -15.42
CA GLU A 107 8.59 12.58 -16.08
C GLU A 107 8.77 11.30 -16.90
N ILE A 108 7.66 10.60 -17.11
CA ILE A 108 7.58 9.44 -18.00
C ILE A 108 6.80 9.88 -19.25
N VAL A 109 7.46 9.87 -20.40
CA VAL A 109 6.92 10.38 -21.67
C VAL A 109 6.82 9.24 -22.68
N HIS A 110 5.60 8.99 -23.17
CA HIS A 110 5.39 8.08 -24.30
C HIS A 110 5.67 8.78 -25.63
N GLY A 111 6.37 8.12 -26.55
CA GLY A 111 6.62 8.63 -27.89
C GLY A 111 7.05 7.55 -28.87
N GLY A 112 6.42 7.51 -30.05
CA GLY A 112 6.64 6.42 -31.00
C GLY A 112 6.17 5.08 -30.42
N ASP A 113 7.08 4.11 -30.36
CA ASP A 113 6.84 2.74 -29.87
C ASP A 113 7.53 2.49 -28.51
N GLY A 114 7.59 3.51 -27.64
CA GLY A 114 8.28 3.41 -26.36
C GLY A 114 8.09 4.57 -25.40
N TRP A 115 8.70 4.40 -24.22
CA TRP A 115 8.60 5.28 -23.07
C TRP A 115 9.97 5.77 -22.65
N THR A 116 10.12 7.08 -22.55
CA THR A 116 11.36 7.73 -22.08
C THR A 116 11.13 8.36 -20.72
N ILE A 117 12.00 8.06 -19.77
CA ILE A 117 12.11 8.83 -18.54
C ILE A 117 12.97 10.06 -18.85
N THR A 118 12.41 11.24 -18.66
CA THR A 118 13.11 12.53 -18.78
C THR A 118 13.25 13.17 -17.41
N ASP A 119 14.27 13.99 -17.20
CA ASP A 119 14.51 14.67 -15.91
C ASP A 119 15.17 16.04 -16.12
N GLY A 120 14.95 16.97 -15.19
CA GLY A 120 15.38 18.37 -15.27
C GLY A 120 14.24 19.34 -15.62
N ALA A 121 14.34 20.57 -15.15
CA ALA A 121 13.35 21.63 -15.37
C ALA A 121 13.55 22.33 -16.72
N ASP A 122 12.44 22.70 -17.36
CA ASP A 122 12.41 23.52 -18.58
C ASP A 122 13.44 23.11 -19.65
N ASP A 123 14.35 24.03 -19.99
CA ASP A 123 15.35 23.88 -21.05
C ASP A 123 16.51 22.92 -20.68
N GLU A 124 16.62 22.47 -19.43
CA GLU A 124 17.65 21.52 -18.97
C GLU A 124 17.16 20.06 -19.01
N ARG A 125 15.94 19.82 -19.52
CA ARG A 125 15.34 18.49 -19.58
C ARG A 125 16.16 17.53 -20.45
N ARG A 126 16.65 16.45 -19.84
CA ARG A 126 17.42 15.38 -20.51
C ARG A 126 16.65 14.07 -20.56
N ALA A 127 16.90 13.25 -21.58
CA ALA A 127 16.49 11.85 -21.57
C ALA A 127 17.42 11.04 -20.65
N VAL A 128 16.84 10.26 -19.73
CA VAL A 128 17.57 9.40 -18.78
C VAL A 128 17.70 7.99 -19.34
N VAL A 129 16.57 7.39 -19.71
CA VAL A 129 16.49 6.02 -20.24
C VAL A 129 15.23 5.87 -21.08
N THR A 130 15.28 5.03 -22.12
CA THR A 130 14.14 4.71 -22.97
C THR A 130 13.91 3.20 -22.98
N TYR A 131 12.65 2.80 -22.83
CA TYR A 131 12.18 1.43 -22.92
C TYR A 131 11.20 1.28 -24.10
N PRO A 132 11.29 0.21 -24.90
CA PRO A 132 10.27 -0.11 -25.87
C PRO A 132 8.95 -0.51 -25.18
N ASP A 133 7.80 -0.30 -25.83
CA ASP A 133 6.49 -0.66 -25.27
C ASP A 133 6.41 -2.11 -24.79
N ALA A 134 7.04 -3.02 -25.53
CA ALA A 134 7.05 -4.46 -25.26
C ALA A 134 7.62 -4.84 -23.89
N VAL A 135 8.37 -3.95 -23.21
CA VAL A 135 8.94 -4.21 -21.88
C VAL A 135 8.33 -3.33 -20.78
N VAL A 136 7.34 -2.50 -21.11
CA VAL A 136 6.65 -1.64 -20.14
C VAL A 136 5.34 -2.29 -19.72
N ARG A 137 5.20 -2.56 -18.42
CA ARG A 137 3.94 -3.02 -17.83
C ARG A 137 3.18 -1.85 -17.22
N ILE A 138 1.98 -1.61 -17.70
CA ILE A 138 1.06 -0.65 -17.09
C ILE A 138 0.20 -1.38 -16.06
N THR A 139 0.11 -0.83 -14.84
CA THR A 139 -0.78 -1.32 -13.79
C THR A 139 -1.79 -0.24 -13.47
N THR A 140 -3.06 -0.60 -13.46
CA THR A 140 -4.16 0.28 -13.03
C THR A 140 -4.71 -0.22 -11.72
N SER A 141 -4.95 0.70 -10.78
CA SER A 141 -5.55 0.40 -9.50
C SER A 141 -6.70 1.37 -9.25
N TRP A 142 -7.85 0.81 -8.89
CA TRP A 142 -9.01 1.56 -8.41
C TRP A 142 -9.32 1.15 -6.98
N LYS A 143 -9.69 2.14 -6.15
CA LYS A 143 -10.07 1.93 -4.75
C LYS A 143 -11.45 2.51 -4.48
N GLY A 144 -12.33 1.71 -3.89
CA GLY A 144 -13.65 2.14 -3.42
C GLY A 144 -13.82 1.82 -1.94
N ARG A 145 -14.44 2.74 -1.19
CA ARG A 145 -14.91 2.46 0.17
C ARG A 145 -16.14 1.56 0.09
N VAL A 146 -16.18 0.54 0.93
CA VAL A 146 -17.27 -0.44 0.98
C VAL A 146 -18.00 -0.28 2.31
N TYR A 147 -19.29 -0.05 2.23
CA TYR A 147 -20.20 0.02 3.37
C TYR A 147 -21.14 -1.18 3.32
N ALA A 148 -21.56 -1.69 4.48
CA ALA A 148 -22.54 -2.76 4.58
C ALA A 148 -23.92 -2.30 4.09
N ASP A 149 -24.26 -1.04 4.36
CA ASP A 149 -25.52 -0.41 3.98
C ASP A 149 -25.40 1.12 3.92
N GLU A 150 -26.51 1.78 3.54
CA GLU A 150 -26.63 3.24 3.47
C GLU A 150 -26.51 3.91 4.84
N ALA A 151 -26.91 3.24 5.94
CA ALA A 151 -26.80 3.80 7.28
C ALA A 151 -25.35 3.91 7.74
N GLU A 152 -24.51 2.92 7.43
CA GLU A 152 -23.06 3.01 7.66
C GLU A 152 -22.42 4.09 6.79
N GLN A 153 -22.84 4.20 5.52
CA GLN A 153 -22.37 5.26 4.63
C GLN A 153 -22.71 6.66 5.18
N ASP A 154 -23.94 6.87 5.64
CA ASP A 154 -24.40 8.13 6.24
C ASP A 154 -23.66 8.44 7.54
N LEU A 155 -23.44 7.42 8.38
CA LEU A 155 -22.65 7.57 9.61
C LEU A 155 -21.25 8.10 9.29
N VAL A 156 -20.57 7.48 8.32
CA VAL A 156 -19.22 7.90 7.89
C VAL A 156 -19.24 9.28 7.24
N ALA A 157 -20.23 9.58 6.40
CA ALA A 157 -20.36 10.88 5.75
C ALA A 157 -20.63 12.01 6.75
N SER A 158 -21.36 11.73 7.84
CA SER A 158 -21.65 12.70 8.90
C SER A 158 -20.45 13.00 9.82
N GLY A 159 -19.44 12.13 9.83
CA GLY A 159 -18.31 12.17 10.77
C GLY A 159 -18.71 11.83 12.22
N ALA A 160 -19.93 11.35 12.46
CA ALA A 160 -20.38 11.00 13.79
C ALA A 160 -19.66 9.75 14.30
N GLY A 161 -19.04 9.86 15.47
CA GLY A 161 -18.24 8.77 16.05
C GLY A 161 -16.92 8.53 15.31
N ASP A 162 -16.41 9.55 14.61
CA ASP A 162 -15.04 9.59 14.11
C ASP A 162 -14.04 9.53 15.27
N LEU A 163 -12.98 8.76 15.07
CA LEU A 163 -11.92 8.63 16.05
C LEU A 163 -11.06 9.88 16.06
N SER A 164 -10.79 10.43 17.25
CA SER A 164 -9.68 11.38 17.43
C SER A 164 -8.37 10.62 17.66
N ILE A 165 -7.23 11.32 17.54
CA ILE A 165 -5.92 10.75 17.93
C ILE A 165 -5.92 10.41 19.42
N GLU A 166 -6.54 11.24 20.26
CA GLU A 166 -6.66 11.00 21.70
C GLU A 166 -7.43 9.70 22.00
N ASP A 167 -8.56 9.45 21.32
CA ASP A 167 -9.32 8.21 21.45
C ASP A 167 -8.48 7.00 21.06
N CYS A 168 -7.73 7.09 19.95
CA CYS A 168 -6.89 6.00 19.46
C CYS A 168 -5.75 5.69 20.43
N VAL A 169 -5.03 6.71 20.89
CA VAL A 169 -3.94 6.56 21.86
C VAL A 169 -4.49 6.02 23.18
N GLY A 170 -5.60 6.55 23.67
CA GLY A 170 -6.25 6.11 24.90
C GLY A 170 -6.59 4.62 24.87
N ARG A 171 -7.24 4.14 23.80
CA ARG A 171 -7.58 2.71 23.64
C ARG A 171 -6.33 1.81 23.61
N LEU A 172 -5.28 2.21 22.89
CA LEU A 172 -4.01 1.46 22.83
C LEU A 172 -3.32 1.41 24.20
N VAL A 173 -3.28 2.53 24.91
CA VAL A 173 -2.72 2.63 26.27
C VAL A 173 -3.50 1.75 27.24
N ASP A 174 -4.82 1.80 27.21
CA ASP A 174 -5.68 1.01 28.12
C ASP A 174 -5.53 -0.49 27.87
N HIS A 175 -5.36 -0.90 26.60
CA HIS A 175 -5.20 -2.31 26.25
C HIS A 175 -3.79 -2.85 26.56
N HIS A 176 -2.73 -2.13 26.17
CA HIS A 176 -1.35 -2.63 26.29
C HIS A 176 -0.64 -2.19 27.58
N GLY A 177 -1.15 -1.19 28.29
CA GLY A 177 -0.52 -0.63 29.49
C GLY A 177 0.76 0.18 29.22
N ILE A 178 1.07 0.50 27.96
CA ILE A 178 2.26 1.23 27.53
C ILE A 178 1.89 2.69 27.30
N ARG A 179 2.41 3.61 28.12
CA ARG A 179 2.09 5.05 28.06
C ARG A 179 3.15 5.84 27.28
N PRO A 180 2.75 6.84 26.50
CA PRO A 180 3.68 7.86 26.00
C PRO A 180 4.37 8.58 27.15
N THR A 181 5.59 9.03 26.91
CA THR A 181 6.41 9.80 27.84
C THR A 181 6.39 11.30 27.56
N GLY A 182 6.10 11.70 26.32
CA GLY A 182 5.95 13.11 25.90
C GLY A 182 4.49 13.55 25.67
N ASP A 183 4.32 14.85 25.40
CA ASP A 183 3.02 15.48 25.14
C ASP A 183 2.43 15.15 23.76
N ASP A 184 3.28 14.78 22.80
CA ASP A 184 2.88 14.31 21.47
C ASP A 184 3.23 12.81 21.32
N PRO A 185 2.26 11.90 21.53
CA PRO A 185 2.47 10.47 21.36
C PRO A 185 2.96 10.09 19.97
N LEU A 186 2.55 10.82 18.92
CA LEU A 186 2.91 10.47 17.53
C LEU A 186 4.35 10.87 17.17
N ALA A 187 5.02 11.64 18.03
CA ALA A 187 6.44 11.99 17.92
C ALA A 187 7.31 11.30 18.99
N ASP A 188 6.72 10.55 19.92
CA ASP A 188 7.45 9.84 20.97
C ASP A 188 8.04 8.53 20.46
N GLN A 189 9.31 8.57 20.03
CA GLN A 189 9.99 7.41 19.47
C GLN A 189 10.04 6.22 20.44
N ALA A 190 10.21 6.45 21.75
CA ALA A 190 10.28 5.38 22.73
C ALA A 190 8.93 4.66 22.86
N TRP A 191 7.84 5.41 22.81
CA TRP A 191 6.49 4.85 22.78
C TRP A 191 6.20 4.13 21.46
N ILE A 192 6.57 4.72 20.32
CA ILE A 192 6.41 4.11 18.99
C ILE A 192 7.11 2.74 18.93
N ASP A 193 8.36 2.65 19.38
CA ASP A 193 9.14 1.40 19.36
C ASP A 193 8.53 0.34 20.30
N ALA A 194 8.09 0.74 21.49
CA ALA A 194 7.43 -0.15 22.43
C ALA A 194 6.10 -0.69 21.88
N MET A 195 5.30 0.18 21.25
CA MET A 195 4.04 -0.21 20.62
C MET A 195 4.24 -1.05 19.36
N ALA A 196 5.26 -0.78 18.54
CA ALA A 196 5.59 -1.63 17.40
C ALA A 196 5.95 -3.07 17.83
N THR A 197 6.52 -3.22 19.04
CA THR A 197 6.78 -4.53 19.64
C THR A 197 5.48 -5.20 20.15
N ALA A 198 4.57 -4.41 20.72
CA ALA A 198 3.30 -4.91 21.25
C ALA A 198 2.25 -5.23 20.17
N CYS A 199 2.31 -4.54 19.03
CA CYS A 199 1.45 -4.70 17.86
C CYS A 199 2.29 -5.06 16.62
N PRO A 200 2.97 -6.23 16.60
CA PRO A 200 3.88 -6.56 15.53
C PRO A 200 3.13 -6.70 14.20
N HIS A 201 3.61 -6.03 13.15
CA HIS A 201 3.09 -6.24 11.80
C HIS A 201 3.32 -7.70 11.40
N ARG A 202 2.26 -8.35 10.93
CA ARG A 202 2.40 -9.69 10.32
C ARG A 202 3.21 -9.57 9.03
N GLN A 203 3.95 -10.61 8.69
CA GLN A 203 4.83 -10.64 7.51
C GLN A 203 4.71 -11.97 6.79
N VAL A 204 4.68 -11.92 5.46
CA VAL A 204 4.84 -13.10 4.62
C VAL A 204 6.31 -13.48 4.56
N ARG A 205 6.62 -14.77 4.74
CA ARG A 205 7.95 -15.31 4.48
C ARG A 205 7.97 -15.94 3.08
N ILE A 206 8.64 -15.28 2.14
CA ILE A 206 8.89 -15.86 0.82
C ILE A 206 10.13 -16.78 0.92
N PRO A 207 10.03 -18.08 0.57
CA PRO A 207 11.19 -18.95 0.46
C PRO A 207 12.18 -18.38 -0.56
N ARG A 208 13.49 -18.41 -0.27
CA ARG A 208 14.52 -17.85 -1.15
C ARG A 208 14.68 -18.59 -2.49
N ASP A 209 14.04 -19.74 -2.64
CA ASP A 209 14.16 -20.64 -3.79
C ASP A 209 12.89 -20.68 -4.66
N ALA A 210 11.99 -19.71 -4.52
CA ALA A 210 10.74 -19.59 -5.29
C ALA A 210 10.88 -18.65 -6.51
#